data_AF-A0A656Y2R3-F1
#
_entry.id   AF-A0A656Y2R3-F1
#
_cell.length_a   1.000
_cell.length_b   1.000
_cell.length_c   1.000
_cell.angle_alpha   90.00
_cell.angle_beta   90.00
_cell.angle_gamma   90.00
#
_symmetry.space_group_name_H-M   'P 1'
#
loop_
_entity.id
_entity.type
_entity.pdbx_description
1 polymer ?
#
loop_
_entity_poly.entity_id
_entity_poly.type
_entity_poly.pdbx_seq_one_letter_code
_entity_poly.pdbx_strand_id
1 'polypeptide(L)'
;MLLALSLIGFLTLAAGIVVRWIGRRVDALGRVAPFPKISVGLSLGLALCCAVPLMVEAWVEHRLEDAAGEIAGGPVQVHCQSVGQAFVDVGPELGFVAWGADGVPERSTLIKFGVCGNLRAWLGSTKASPSLDQVVAVHVLTHETMHMVGITDEAHAECAAVQRDAAMAVALGASPQEAQALARRYWIEVYPRMPDRYVGGCGPGGTHDEALPTPPW
;
A
#
# COMPACT_ATOMS: atom_id res chain seq x y z
N MET A 1 -0.46 6.84 -13.47
CA MET A 1 -0.28 7.16 -14.91
C MET A 1 0.12 8.62 -15.18
N LEU A 2 -0.59 9.64 -14.66
CA LEU A 2 -0.26 11.06 -14.91
C LEU A 2 1.16 11.47 -14.47
N LEU A 3 1.59 11.07 -13.27
CA LEU A 3 2.93 11.37 -12.76
C LEU A 3 4.04 10.76 -13.64
N ALA A 4 3.83 9.54 -14.15
CA ALA A 4 4.78 8.87 -15.04
C ALA A 4 4.89 9.58 -16.39
N LEU A 5 3.77 10.03 -16.97
CA LEU A 5 3.77 10.82 -18.20
C LEU A 5 4.45 12.19 -17.99
N SER A 6 4.19 12.86 -16.87
CA SER A 6 4.85 14.12 -16.50
C SER A 6 6.36 13.95 -16.32
N LEU A 7 6.80 12.87 -15.66
CA LEU A 7 8.21 12.52 -15.53
C LEU A 7 8.88 12.38 -16.91
N ILE A 8 8.29 11.59 -17.81
CA ILE A 8 8.80 11.42 -19.18
C ILE A 8 8.84 12.76 -19.91
N GLY A 9 7.80 13.59 -19.77
CA GLY A 9 7.72 14.93 -20.36
C GLY A 9 8.86 15.85 -19.92
N PHE A 10 9.16 15.91 -18.61
CA PHE A 10 10.24 16.75 -18.10
C PHE A 10 11.64 16.23 -18.47
N LEU A 11 11.84 14.91 -18.51
CA LEU A 11 13.11 14.32 -18.96
C LEU A 11 13.36 14.56 -20.46
N THR A 12 12.33 14.41 -21.29
CA THR A 12 12.41 14.69 -22.73
C THR A 12 12.65 16.17 -23.01
N LEU A 13 12.03 17.07 -22.23
CA LEU A 13 12.30 18.51 -22.31
C LEU A 13 13.75 18.84 -21.95
N ALA A 14 14.27 18.29 -20.86
CA ALA A 14 15.67 18.48 -20.45
C ALA A 14 16.63 18.02 -21.55
N ALA A 15 16.40 16.82 -22.10
CA ALA A 15 17.19 16.28 -23.21
C ALA A 15 17.11 17.18 -24.46
N GLY A 16 15.91 17.65 -24.81
CA GLY A 16 15.70 18.58 -25.94
C GLY A 16 16.44 19.90 -25.78
N ILE A 17 16.46 20.48 -24.58
CA ILE A 17 17.23 21.70 -24.27
C ILE A 17 18.73 21.46 -24.46
N VAL A 18 19.25 20.33 -23.95
CA VAL A 18 20.67 19.97 -24.09
C VAL A 18 21.05 19.76 -25.56
N VAL A 19 20.27 18.97 -26.30
CA VAL A 19 20.51 18.70 -27.74
C VAL A 19 20.50 20.01 -28.54
N ARG A 20 19.52 20.89 -28.28
CA ARG A 20 19.44 22.21 -28.93
C ARG A 20 20.66 23.08 -28.59
N TRP A 21 21.12 23.07 -27.34
CA TRP A 21 22.32 23.80 -26.94
C TRP A 21 23.57 23.28 -27.65
N ILE A 22 23.76 21.95 -27.75
CA ILE A 22 24.89 21.34 -28.46
C ILE A 22 24.97 21.83 -29.91
N GLY A 23 23.83 21.92 -30.60
CA GLY A 23 23.75 22.40 -31.99
C GLY A 23 23.96 23.92 -32.15
N ARG A 24 23.83 24.71 -31.09
CA ARG A 24 23.98 26.18 -31.09
C ARG A 24 25.06 26.67 -30.12
N ARG A 25 26.01 25.80 -29.78
CA ARG A 25 27.00 26.05 -28.73
C ARG A 25 28.02 27.12 -29.13
N VAL A 26 28.18 27.40 -30.41
CA VAL A 26 29.05 28.45 -30.94
C VAL A 26 28.18 29.47 -31.66
N ASP A 27 28.33 30.75 -31.35
CA ASP A 27 27.63 31.82 -32.04
C ASP A 27 28.27 32.15 -33.40
N ALA A 28 27.65 33.05 -34.16
CA ALA A 28 28.16 33.48 -35.47
C ALA A 28 29.55 34.17 -35.42
N LEU A 29 30.03 34.52 -34.22
CA LEU A 29 31.31 35.16 -33.97
C LEU A 29 32.34 34.19 -33.36
N GLY A 30 32.04 32.89 -33.26
CA GLY A 30 32.95 31.88 -32.74
C GLY A 30 32.97 31.76 -31.20
N ARG A 31 32.11 32.46 -30.47
CA ARG A 31 32.08 32.43 -29.00
C ARG A 31 31.23 31.27 -28.49
N VAL A 32 31.68 30.65 -27.41
CA VAL A 32 30.96 29.55 -26.76
C VAL A 32 29.77 30.11 -25.96
N ALA A 33 28.56 29.69 -26.30
CA ALA A 33 27.34 30.04 -25.59
C ALA A 33 27.30 29.33 -24.22
N PRO A 34 26.88 30.02 -23.14
CA PRO A 34 26.78 29.40 -21.82
C PRO A 34 25.73 28.27 -21.83
N PHE A 35 26.00 27.22 -21.05
CA PHE A 35 25.06 26.12 -20.88
C PHE A 35 23.78 26.59 -20.16
N PRO A 36 22.57 26.20 -20.61
CA PRO A 36 21.30 26.61 -20.01
C PRO A 36 21.00 25.88 -18.68
N LYS A 37 21.84 26.14 -17.67
CA LYS A 37 21.80 25.48 -16.35
C LYS A 37 20.42 25.57 -15.68
N ILE A 38 19.78 26.74 -15.75
CA ILE A 38 18.50 26.99 -15.08
C ILE A 38 17.39 26.14 -15.68
N SER A 39 17.20 26.16 -17.00
CA SER A 39 16.12 25.42 -17.67
C SER A 39 16.28 23.90 -17.51
N VAL A 40 17.53 23.41 -17.64
CA VAL A 40 17.83 21.99 -17.43
C VAL A 40 17.62 21.62 -15.96
N GLY A 41 18.15 22.42 -15.03
CA GLY A 41 18.00 22.20 -13.59
C GLY A 41 16.53 22.19 -13.14
N LEU A 42 15.72 23.12 -13.64
CA LEU A 42 14.28 23.17 -13.33
C LEU A 42 13.54 21.94 -13.87
N SER A 43 13.83 21.54 -15.12
CA SER A 43 13.21 20.36 -15.73
C SER A 43 13.57 19.09 -14.96
N LEU A 44 14.84 18.93 -14.59
CA LEU A 44 15.29 17.80 -13.77
C LEU A 44 14.72 17.84 -12.35
N GLY A 45 14.58 19.02 -11.74
CA GLY A 45 13.93 19.18 -10.44
C GLY A 45 12.47 18.74 -10.48
N LEU A 46 11.71 19.15 -11.49
CA LEU A 46 10.32 18.72 -11.68
C LEU A 46 10.20 17.22 -11.99
N ALA A 47 11.11 16.67 -12.78
CA ALA A 47 11.21 15.23 -13.01
C ALA A 47 11.42 14.48 -11.67
N LEU A 48 12.34 14.96 -10.83
CA LEU A 48 12.58 14.37 -9.50
C LEU A 48 11.33 14.43 -8.62
N CYS A 49 10.62 15.57 -8.60
CA CYS A 49 9.34 15.70 -7.87
C CYS A 49 8.27 14.71 -8.34
N CYS A 50 8.30 14.27 -9.61
CA CYS A 50 7.39 13.24 -10.12
C CYS A 50 7.91 11.81 -9.83
N ALA A 51 9.22 11.59 -9.88
CA ALA A 51 9.83 10.27 -9.70
C ALA A 51 9.74 9.78 -8.25
N VAL A 52 10.02 10.65 -7.27
CA VAL A 52 10.02 10.29 -5.83
C VAL A 52 8.70 9.65 -5.38
N PRO A 53 7.51 10.24 -5.60
CA PRO A 53 6.26 9.62 -5.14
C PRO A 53 5.99 8.27 -5.82
N LEU A 54 6.31 8.12 -7.12
CA LEU A 54 6.17 6.84 -7.84
C LEU A 54 7.06 5.76 -7.25
N MET A 55 8.31 6.10 -6.91
CA MET A 55 9.24 5.15 -6.29
C MET A 55 8.80 4.77 -4.88
N VAL A 56 8.28 5.72 -4.10
CA VAL A 56 7.78 5.46 -2.75
C VAL A 56 6.54 4.57 -2.80
N GLU A 57 5.59 4.83 -3.70
CA GLU A 57 4.39 4.02 -3.90
C GLU A 57 4.77 2.57 -4.28
N ALA A 58 5.63 2.39 -5.29
CA ALA A 58 6.09 1.06 -5.70
C ALA A 58 6.85 0.33 -4.59
N TRP A 59 7.64 1.04 -3.77
CA TRP A 59 8.31 0.44 -2.62
C TRP A 59 7.30 0.01 -1.53
N VAL A 60 6.28 0.83 -1.25
CA VAL A 60 5.23 0.47 -0.30
C VAL A 60 4.50 -0.77 -0.79
N GLU A 61 3.95 -0.74 -2.01
CA GLU A 61 3.22 -1.87 -2.60
C GLU A 61 4.03 -3.16 -2.53
N HIS A 62 5.30 -3.13 -2.94
CA HIS A 62 6.17 -4.31 -2.88
C HIS A 62 6.35 -4.84 -1.45
N ARG A 63 6.51 -3.96 -0.45
CA ARG A 63 6.60 -4.38 0.97
C ARG A 63 5.29 -4.96 1.49
N LEU A 64 4.15 -4.48 1.01
CA LEU A 64 2.83 -5.04 1.36
C LEU A 64 2.60 -6.38 0.67
N GLU A 65 3.01 -6.52 -0.59
CA GLU A 65 2.96 -7.77 -1.37
C GLU A 65 3.80 -8.88 -0.73
N ASP A 66 5.02 -8.57 -0.31
CA ASP A 66 5.90 -9.53 0.38
C ASP A 66 5.20 -10.05 1.66
N ALA A 67 4.72 -9.13 2.50
CA ALA A 67 4.07 -9.48 3.76
C ALA A 67 2.75 -10.24 3.54
N ALA A 68 1.90 -9.77 2.63
CA ALA A 68 0.66 -10.45 2.29
C ALA A 68 0.93 -11.81 1.64
N GLY A 69 1.98 -11.95 0.84
CA GLY A 69 2.39 -13.21 0.23
C GLY A 69 2.85 -14.25 1.24
N GLU A 70 3.54 -13.82 2.30
CA GLU A 70 3.89 -14.68 3.45
C GLU A 70 2.63 -15.21 4.14
N ILE A 71 1.65 -14.34 4.41
CA ILE A 71 0.39 -14.71 5.07
C ILE A 71 -0.51 -15.56 4.15
N ALA A 72 -0.54 -15.26 2.86
CA ALA A 72 -1.33 -15.96 1.85
C ALA A 72 -0.72 -17.29 1.38
N GLY A 73 0.49 -17.64 1.85
CA GLY A 73 1.20 -18.85 1.45
C GLY A 73 1.63 -18.88 -0.03
N GLY A 74 1.82 -17.72 -0.67
CA GLY A 74 2.20 -17.62 -2.07
C GLY A 74 2.04 -16.21 -2.64
N PRO A 75 2.53 -15.95 -3.87
CA PRO A 75 2.55 -14.60 -4.45
C PRO A 75 1.14 -14.00 -4.56
N VAL A 76 1.03 -12.72 -4.21
CA VAL A 76 -0.16 -11.88 -4.32
C VAL A 76 0.24 -10.49 -4.80
N GLN A 77 -0.74 -9.70 -5.23
CA GLN A 77 -0.53 -8.30 -5.61
C GLN A 77 -1.31 -7.38 -4.68
N VAL A 78 -0.70 -6.27 -4.28
CA VAL A 78 -1.31 -5.27 -3.41
C VAL A 78 -1.15 -3.92 -4.09
N HIS A 79 -2.26 -3.37 -4.56
CA HIS A 79 -2.30 -2.08 -5.23
C HIS A 79 -2.80 -1.01 -4.27
N CYS A 80 -2.08 0.10 -4.19
CA CYS A 80 -2.55 1.28 -3.48
C CYS A 80 -3.39 2.15 -4.41
N GLN A 81 -4.55 2.58 -3.92
CA GLN A 81 -5.38 3.52 -4.65
C GLN A 81 -4.67 4.88 -4.80
N SER A 82 -4.52 5.35 -6.03
CA SER A 82 -3.95 6.66 -6.31
C SER A 82 -4.90 7.80 -5.96
N VAL A 83 -4.39 9.02 -5.77
CA VAL A 83 -5.20 10.23 -5.49
C VAL A 83 -6.31 10.45 -6.53
N GLY A 84 -6.02 10.19 -7.80
CA GLY A 84 -7.00 10.34 -8.88
C GLY A 84 -8.14 9.32 -8.79
N GLN A 85 -7.85 8.09 -8.36
CA GLN A 85 -8.87 7.07 -8.11
C GLN A 85 -9.68 7.42 -6.86
N ALA A 86 -9.03 7.87 -5.79
CA ALA A 86 -9.71 8.26 -4.55
C ALA A 86 -10.67 9.45 -4.75
N PHE A 87 -10.38 10.37 -5.68
CA PHE A 87 -11.26 11.50 -5.99
C PHE A 87 -12.60 11.08 -6.61
N VAL A 88 -12.66 9.95 -7.31
CA VAL A 88 -13.87 9.44 -7.97
C VAL A 88 -14.52 8.26 -7.23
N ASP A 89 -13.90 7.81 -6.13
CA ASP A 89 -14.37 6.69 -5.33
C ASP A 89 -15.47 7.14 -4.36
N VAL A 90 -16.57 6.38 -4.33
CA VAL A 90 -17.75 6.61 -3.47
C VAL A 90 -18.06 5.39 -2.59
N GLY A 91 -17.25 4.34 -2.66
CA GLY A 91 -17.47 3.08 -1.93
C GLY A 91 -17.11 3.19 -0.44
N PRO A 92 -17.89 2.57 0.46
CA PRO A 92 -17.62 2.60 1.90
C PRO A 92 -16.52 1.61 2.37
N GLU A 93 -16.14 0.65 1.53
CA GLU A 93 -15.11 -0.35 1.83
C GLU A 93 -13.71 0.29 2.02
N LEU A 94 -12.81 -0.38 2.75
CA LEU A 94 -11.45 0.11 3.05
C LEU A 94 -10.36 -0.54 2.19
N GLY A 95 -10.69 -1.69 1.62
CA GLY A 95 -10.00 -2.39 0.54
C GLY A 95 -11.02 -3.25 -0.20
N PHE A 96 -10.62 -3.87 -1.31
CA PHE A 96 -11.39 -4.95 -1.92
C PHE A 96 -10.52 -5.88 -2.75
N VAL A 97 -10.95 -7.13 -2.85
CA VAL A 97 -10.44 -8.14 -3.79
C VAL A 97 -11.46 -8.33 -4.91
N ALA A 98 -11.02 -8.29 -6.17
CA ALA A 98 -11.92 -8.56 -7.30
C ALA A 98 -12.22 -10.06 -7.43
N TRP A 99 -13.35 -10.41 -8.03
CA TRP A 99 -13.74 -11.80 -8.29
C TRP A 99 -13.78 -12.09 -9.78
N GLY A 100 -13.23 -13.24 -10.15
CA GLY A 100 -13.35 -13.79 -11.50
C GLY A 100 -14.79 -14.17 -11.84
N ALA A 101 -15.07 -14.32 -13.13
CA ALA A 101 -16.38 -14.77 -13.63
C ALA A 101 -16.76 -16.20 -13.17
N ASP A 102 -15.79 -16.96 -12.66
CA ASP A 102 -15.92 -18.28 -12.06
C ASP A 102 -16.19 -18.25 -10.54
N GLY A 103 -16.29 -17.05 -9.94
CA GLY A 103 -16.49 -16.86 -8.50
C GLY A 103 -15.23 -17.04 -7.67
N VAL A 104 -14.06 -17.19 -8.30
CA VAL A 104 -12.78 -17.32 -7.60
C VAL A 104 -12.22 -15.92 -7.31
N PRO A 105 -11.85 -15.59 -6.06
CA PRO A 105 -11.19 -14.33 -5.75
C PRO A 105 -9.85 -14.21 -6.47
N GLU A 106 -9.55 -13.03 -6.97
CA GLU A 106 -8.24 -12.74 -7.50
C GLU A 106 -7.19 -12.77 -6.39
N ARG A 107 -5.94 -13.11 -6.74
CA ARG A 107 -4.79 -12.94 -5.84
C ARG A 107 -4.25 -11.50 -5.91
N SER A 108 -5.16 -10.54 -5.97
CA SER A 108 -4.88 -9.12 -6.03
C SER A 108 -5.88 -8.35 -5.16
N THR A 109 -5.42 -7.33 -4.44
CA THR A 109 -6.28 -6.43 -3.68
C THR A 109 -5.98 -4.98 -4.01
N LEU A 110 -7.01 -4.13 -3.99
CA LEU A 110 -6.87 -2.68 -3.98
C LEU A 110 -7.11 -2.16 -2.56
N ILE A 111 -6.10 -1.51 -1.98
CA ILE A 111 -6.19 -0.85 -0.68
C ILE A 111 -6.44 0.65 -0.88
N LYS A 112 -7.43 1.22 -0.18
CA LYS A 112 -7.82 2.62 -0.38
C LYS A 112 -6.76 3.61 0.07
N PHE A 113 -6.79 4.80 -0.51
CA PHE A 113 -5.74 5.82 -0.37
C PHE A 113 -5.44 6.15 1.10
N GLY A 114 -6.47 6.31 1.94
CA GLY A 114 -6.30 6.58 3.37
C GLY A 114 -5.61 5.43 4.11
N VAL A 115 -6.03 4.19 3.85
CA VAL A 115 -5.47 2.98 4.45
C VAL A 115 -4.03 2.76 3.99
N CYS A 116 -3.75 2.91 2.70
CA CYS A 116 -2.38 2.88 2.18
C CYS A 116 -1.49 3.97 2.77
N GLY A 117 -2.04 5.17 3.01
CA GLY A 117 -1.34 6.23 3.74
C GLY A 117 -0.91 5.79 5.14
N ASN A 118 -1.80 5.10 5.86
CA ASN A 118 -1.51 4.56 7.20
C ASN A 118 -0.55 3.38 7.17
N LEU A 119 -0.64 2.48 6.18
CA LEU A 119 0.34 1.40 5.96
C LEU A 119 1.74 1.96 5.65
N ARG A 120 1.83 2.98 4.79
CA ARG A 120 3.10 3.68 4.52
C ARG A 120 3.66 4.33 5.78
N ALA A 121 2.82 4.99 6.57
CA ALA A 121 3.22 5.58 7.84
C ALA A 121 3.69 4.50 8.84
N TRP A 122 3.00 3.37 8.89
CA TRP A 122 3.38 2.21 9.68
C TRP A 122 4.77 1.71 9.26
N LEU A 123 5.00 1.42 7.97
CA LEU A 123 6.27 0.96 7.43
C LEU A 123 7.45 1.88 7.79
N GLY A 124 7.24 3.21 7.74
CA GLY A 124 8.25 4.21 8.12
C GLY A 124 8.38 4.50 9.63
N SER A 125 7.51 3.94 10.47
CA SER A 125 7.52 4.17 11.92
C SER A 125 8.43 3.20 12.68
N THR A 126 8.63 3.46 13.97
CA THR A 126 9.32 2.56 14.91
C THR A 126 8.47 1.38 15.34
N LYS A 127 7.19 1.28 14.91
CA LYS A 127 6.20 0.27 15.34
C LYS A 127 5.77 0.34 16.82
N ALA A 128 6.50 1.10 17.64
CA ALA A 128 6.11 1.40 19.00
C ALA A 128 4.90 2.34 19.04
N SER A 129 3.86 1.96 19.77
CA SER A 129 2.64 2.76 20.00
C SER A 129 1.96 3.27 18.72
N PRO A 130 1.49 2.38 17.82
CA PRO A 130 0.81 2.79 16.60
C PRO A 130 -0.45 3.61 16.87
N SER A 131 -0.83 4.48 15.93
CA SER A 131 -2.16 5.10 15.95
C SER A 131 -3.25 4.03 15.74
N LEU A 132 -4.49 4.31 16.14
CA LEU A 132 -5.59 3.38 15.87
C LEU A 132 -5.77 3.16 14.36
N ASP A 133 -5.57 4.20 13.55
CA ASP A 133 -5.63 4.08 12.09
C ASP A 133 -4.56 3.17 11.51
N GLN A 134 -3.36 3.12 12.11
CA GLN A 134 -2.32 2.17 11.72
C GLN A 134 -2.68 0.74 12.12
N VAL A 135 -3.25 0.54 13.32
CA VAL A 135 -3.77 -0.76 13.76
C VAL A 135 -4.82 -1.28 12.79
N VAL A 136 -5.81 -0.44 12.45
CA VAL A 136 -6.85 -0.77 11.47
C VAL A 136 -6.26 -1.01 10.09
N ALA A 137 -5.26 -0.23 9.65
CA ALA A 137 -4.70 -0.40 8.32
C ALA A 137 -3.93 -1.71 8.15
N VAL A 138 -3.16 -2.13 9.18
CA VAL A 138 -2.54 -3.47 9.20
C VAL A 138 -3.62 -4.54 9.15
N HIS A 139 -4.68 -4.40 9.94
CA HIS A 139 -5.79 -5.36 9.93
C HIS A 139 -6.49 -5.44 8.57
N VAL A 140 -6.79 -4.32 7.92
CA VAL A 140 -7.42 -4.30 6.59
C VAL A 140 -6.56 -5.07 5.58
N LEU A 141 -5.24 -4.90 5.59
CA LEU A 141 -4.37 -5.70 4.73
C LEU A 141 -4.47 -7.20 5.06
N THR A 142 -4.50 -7.57 6.34
CA THR A 142 -4.72 -8.97 6.75
C THR A 142 -6.07 -9.50 6.26
N HIS A 143 -7.15 -8.72 6.39
CA HIS A 143 -8.51 -9.04 5.97
C HIS A 143 -8.59 -9.29 4.45
N GLU A 144 -8.09 -8.35 3.65
CA GLU A 144 -8.08 -8.52 2.20
C GLU A 144 -7.21 -9.72 1.78
N THR A 145 -6.15 -10.01 2.53
CA THR A 145 -5.34 -11.22 2.32
C THR A 145 -6.16 -12.50 2.53
N MET A 146 -7.10 -12.51 3.47
CA MET A 146 -7.99 -13.66 3.70
C MET A 146 -8.96 -13.87 2.54
N HIS A 147 -9.44 -12.78 1.93
CA HIS A 147 -10.19 -12.87 0.68
C HIS A 147 -9.35 -13.44 -0.47
N MET A 148 -8.09 -13.02 -0.62
CA MET A 148 -7.19 -13.53 -1.67
C MET A 148 -6.87 -15.04 -1.54
N VAL A 149 -7.06 -15.65 -0.36
CA VAL A 149 -6.90 -17.11 -0.17
C VAL A 149 -8.23 -17.88 -0.29
N GLY A 150 -9.31 -17.21 -0.69
CA GLY A 150 -10.58 -17.86 -1.03
C GLY A 150 -11.66 -17.77 0.04
N ILE A 151 -11.43 -17.07 1.16
CA ILE A 151 -12.46 -16.88 2.19
C ILE A 151 -13.39 -15.76 1.72
N THR A 152 -14.64 -16.10 1.39
CA THR A 152 -15.62 -15.14 0.83
C THR A 152 -16.65 -14.65 1.84
N ASP A 153 -16.78 -15.35 2.96
CA ASP A 153 -17.65 -14.93 4.06
C ASP A 153 -16.93 -13.85 4.89
N GLU A 154 -17.56 -12.69 5.05
CA GLU A 154 -16.97 -11.51 5.73
C GLU A 154 -16.63 -11.79 7.20
N ALA A 155 -17.50 -12.50 7.93
CA ALA A 155 -17.27 -12.83 9.33
C ALA A 155 -16.13 -13.85 9.50
N HIS A 156 -16.05 -14.84 8.60
CA HIS A 156 -14.93 -15.77 8.54
C HIS A 156 -13.62 -15.05 8.16
N ALA A 157 -13.64 -14.19 7.13
CA ALA A 157 -12.46 -13.43 6.70
C ALA A 157 -11.96 -12.51 7.81
N GLU A 158 -12.87 -11.80 8.49
CA GLU A 158 -12.57 -10.97 9.65
C GLU A 158 -11.92 -11.80 10.77
N CYS A 159 -12.50 -12.95 11.12
CA CYS A 159 -11.94 -13.77 12.18
C CYS A 159 -10.57 -14.37 11.82
N ALA A 160 -10.43 -14.82 10.58
CA ALA A 160 -9.16 -15.34 10.07
C ALA A 160 -8.07 -14.25 10.07
N ALA A 161 -8.46 -12.99 9.82
CA ALA A 161 -7.57 -11.83 9.88
C ALA A 161 -7.20 -11.46 11.31
N VAL A 162 -8.16 -11.37 12.23
CA VAL A 162 -7.90 -11.12 13.67
C VAL A 162 -6.87 -12.11 14.23
N GLN A 163 -6.95 -13.39 13.85
CA GLN A 163 -6.01 -14.43 14.30
C GLN A 163 -4.60 -14.29 13.68
N ARG A 164 -4.46 -13.55 12.58
CA ARG A 164 -3.23 -13.39 11.80
C ARG A 164 -2.63 -11.99 11.86
N ASP A 165 -3.29 -11.02 12.49
CA ASP A 165 -2.80 -9.65 12.59
C ASP A 165 -1.40 -9.55 13.20
N ALA A 166 -1.09 -10.40 14.19
CA ALA A 166 0.25 -10.44 14.76
C ALA A 166 1.29 -10.93 13.72
N ALA A 167 0.96 -11.97 12.95
CA ALA A 167 1.86 -12.46 11.89
C ALA A 167 2.05 -11.41 10.79
N MET A 168 0.97 -10.75 10.35
CA MET A 168 1.04 -9.66 9.38
C MET A 168 1.91 -8.50 9.90
N ALA A 169 1.72 -8.09 11.15
CA ALA A 169 2.53 -7.03 11.75
C ALA A 169 4.02 -7.40 11.81
N VAL A 170 4.36 -8.65 12.12
CA VAL A 170 5.75 -9.15 12.08
C VAL A 170 6.31 -9.11 10.65
N ALA A 171 5.55 -9.58 9.65
CA ALA A 171 5.97 -9.53 8.25
C ALA A 171 6.21 -8.08 7.76
N LEU A 172 5.45 -7.13 8.28
CA LEU A 172 5.63 -5.69 8.07
C LEU A 172 6.74 -5.05 8.92
N GLY A 173 7.48 -5.85 9.70
CA GLY A 173 8.69 -5.46 10.42
C GLY A 173 8.52 -5.10 11.90
N ALA A 174 7.39 -5.46 12.54
CA ALA A 174 7.26 -5.35 13.99
C ALA A 174 7.97 -6.51 14.71
N SER A 175 8.39 -6.29 15.97
CA SER A 175 8.77 -7.40 16.84
C SER A 175 7.54 -8.23 17.23
N PRO A 176 7.69 -9.50 17.64
CA PRO A 176 6.56 -10.33 18.08
C PRO A 176 5.73 -9.69 19.21
N GLN A 177 6.38 -8.92 20.08
CA GLN A 177 5.72 -8.24 21.21
C GLN A 177 4.86 -7.07 20.74
N GLU A 178 5.38 -6.25 19.84
CA GLU A 178 4.64 -5.13 19.23
C GLU A 178 3.47 -5.64 18.37
N ALA A 179 3.71 -6.71 17.61
CA ALA A 179 2.71 -7.37 16.80
C ALA A 179 1.54 -7.92 17.63
N GLN A 180 1.83 -8.62 18.74
CA GLN A 180 0.79 -9.12 19.63
C GLN A 180 0.02 -7.97 20.30
N ALA A 181 0.71 -6.88 20.65
CA ALA A 181 0.07 -5.69 21.20
C ALA A 181 -0.87 -5.01 20.18
N LEU A 182 -0.47 -4.95 18.90
CA LEU A 182 -1.31 -4.45 17.80
C LEU A 182 -2.55 -5.31 17.62
N ALA A 183 -2.39 -6.63 17.48
CA ALA A 183 -3.51 -7.56 17.29
C ALA A 183 -4.50 -7.51 18.45
N ARG A 184 -3.98 -7.52 19.69
CA ARG A 184 -4.80 -7.41 20.91
C ARG A 184 -5.55 -6.08 20.97
N ARG A 185 -4.93 -4.99 20.52
CA ARG A 185 -5.57 -3.68 20.47
C ARG A 185 -6.70 -3.64 19.45
N TYR A 186 -6.51 -4.20 18.26
CA TYR A 186 -7.58 -4.33 17.27
C TYR A 186 -8.77 -5.12 17.85
N TRP A 187 -8.49 -6.28 18.46
CA TRP A 187 -9.49 -7.14 19.08
C TRP A 187 -10.33 -6.45 20.16
N ILE A 188 -9.72 -5.60 21.00
CA ILE A 188 -10.42 -4.95 22.12
C ILE A 188 -11.10 -3.65 21.67
N GLU A 189 -10.42 -2.85 20.84
CA GLU A 189 -10.88 -1.51 20.51
C GLU A 189 -11.74 -1.47 19.24
N VAL A 190 -11.51 -2.33 18.24
CA VAL A 190 -12.15 -2.22 16.91
C VAL A 190 -13.19 -3.30 16.68
N TYR A 191 -12.80 -4.57 16.78
CA TYR A 191 -13.67 -5.72 16.45
C TYR A 191 -15.08 -5.67 17.12
N PRO A 192 -15.24 -5.31 18.42
CA PRO A 192 -16.55 -5.31 19.07
C PRO A 192 -17.51 -4.23 18.55
N ARG A 193 -17.02 -3.27 17.76
CA ARG A 193 -17.81 -2.16 17.20
C ARG A 193 -18.12 -2.36 15.71
N MET A 194 -17.71 -3.47 15.12
CA MET A 194 -17.94 -3.75 13.71
C MET A 194 -19.40 -4.10 13.43
N PRO A 195 -19.89 -3.88 12.19
CA PRO A 195 -21.24 -4.27 11.79
C PRO A 195 -21.48 -5.78 11.90
N ASP A 196 -22.73 -6.18 12.15
CA ASP A 196 -23.16 -7.58 12.33
C ASP A 196 -22.64 -8.56 11.26
N ARG A 197 -22.47 -8.11 10.01
CA ARG A 197 -21.96 -8.96 8.92
C ARG A 197 -20.50 -9.40 9.09
N TYR A 198 -19.72 -8.67 9.88
CA TYR A 198 -18.31 -8.95 10.19
C TYR A 198 -18.14 -9.66 11.54
N VAL A 199 -19.15 -9.61 12.41
CA VAL A 199 -19.07 -10.16 13.75
C VAL A 199 -19.91 -11.43 13.87
N GLY A 200 -19.28 -12.51 14.28
CA GLY A 200 -19.95 -13.79 14.49
C GLY A 200 -18.97 -14.94 14.40
N GLY A 201 -19.07 -15.90 15.31
CA GLY A 201 -18.24 -17.11 15.24
C GLY A 201 -16.76 -16.93 15.58
N CYS A 202 -16.27 -15.71 15.84
CA CYS A 202 -14.88 -15.45 16.22
C CYS A 202 -14.65 -15.43 17.73
N GLY A 203 -13.46 -15.85 18.15
CA GLY A 203 -13.04 -15.96 19.55
C GLY A 203 -12.80 -17.42 19.97
N PRO A 204 -12.34 -17.67 21.21
CA PRO A 204 -11.87 -19.00 21.61
C PRO A 204 -12.99 -20.06 21.53
N GLY A 205 -12.77 -21.09 20.72
CA GLY A 205 -13.74 -22.17 20.46
C GLY A 205 -14.93 -21.76 19.59
N GLY A 206 -14.87 -20.59 18.94
CA GLY A 206 -15.88 -20.12 18.00
C GLY A 206 -15.88 -20.93 16.70
N THR A 207 -16.94 -20.80 15.90
CA THR A 207 -17.09 -21.52 14.61
C THR A 207 -16.03 -21.17 13.57
N HIS A 208 -15.41 -19.99 13.69
CA HIS A 208 -14.33 -19.51 12.82
C HIS A 208 -12.97 -19.45 13.54
N ASP A 209 -12.88 -19.99 14.76
CA ASP A 209 -11.59 -20.16 15.42
C ASP A 209 -10.78 -21.26 14.72
N GLU A 210 -9.61 -20.90 14.20
CA GLU A 210 -8.72 -21.82 13.50
C GLU A 210 -7.71 -22.46 14.46
N ALA A 211 -7.78 -22.16 15.76
CA ALA A 211 -6.87 -22.64 16.80
C ALA A 211 -5.40 -22.33 16.48
N LEU A 212 -5.13 -21.15 15.91
CA LEU A 212 -3.78 -20.65 15.70
C LEU A 212 -3.05 -20.48 17.04
N PRO A 213 -1.70 -20.51 17.07
CA PRO A 213 -0.94 -20.50 18.32
C PRO A 213 -0.94 -19.16 19.06
N THR A 214 -1.24 -18.05 18.38
CA THR A 214 -1.12 -16.69 18.95
C THR A 214 -2.30 -15.78 18.56
N PRO A 215 -3.57 -16.18 18.80
CA PRO A 215 -4.69 -15.29 18.60
C PRO A 215 -4.63 -14.14 19.63
N PRO A 216 -5.34 -13.03 19.40
CA PRO A 216 -5.30 -11.86 20.28
C PRO A 216 -6.15 -11.96 21.56
N TRP A 217 -6.91 -13.04 21.74
CA TRP A 217 -7.83 -13.26 22.87
C TRP A 217 -7.27 -14.12 23.99
#